data_AF-A0A9D8FBS6-F1
#
_entry.id   AF-A0A9D8FBS6-F1
#
_cell.length_a   1.000
_cell.length_b   1.000
_cell.length_c   1.000
_cell.angle_alpha   90.00
_cell.angle_beta   90.00
_cell.angle_gamma   90.00
#
_symmetry.space_group_name_H-M   'P 1'
#
loop_
_entity.id
_entity.type
_entity.pdbx_description
1 polymer ?
#
loop_
_entity_poly.entity_id
_entity_poly.type
_entity_poly.pdbx_seq_one_letter_code
_entity_poly.pdbx_strand_id
1 'polypeptide(L)'
;MRLEDHLSYEALEFWFADNGENLERDISEVHVICILYCKDYQIDFSVDVFGANGTKGLPVYSEVIPIESDKVFPGQMVSPLFVAEIFEERVLRLFSEKGLQIHWNPGCSSMAEINPLNPDPSMELPPEEDHGL
;
A
#
# COMPACT_ATOMS: atom_id res chain seq x y z
N MET A 1 -1.87 -4.92 14.11
CA MET A 1 -0.71 -5.67 13.58
C MET A 1 0.46 -4.69 13.54
N ARG A 2 1.67 -5.15 13.85
CA ARG A 2 2.90 -4.34 13.68
C ARG A 2 3.45 -4.54 12.26
N LEU A 3 4.33 -3.65 11.77
CA LEU A 3 4.98 -3.75 10.46
C LEU A 3 5.73 -5.08 10.35
N GLU A 4 6.34 -5.50 11.46
CA GLU A 4 7.02 -6.79 11.60
C GLU A 4 6.10 -8.01 11.40
N ASP A 5 4.77 -7.83 11.42
CA ASP A 5 3.82 -8.93 11.20
C ASP A 5 3.47 -9.15 9.71
N HIS A 6 3.80 -8.21 8.80
CA HIS A 6 3.45 -8.18 7.37
C HIS A 6 1.96 -8.48 7.04
N LEU A 7 1.48 -7.95 5.91
CA LEU A 7 0.22 -8.40 5.30
C LEU A 7 0.43 -9.79 4.69
N SER A 8 0.09 -10.83 5.47
CA SER A 8 0.28 -12.22 5.04
C SER A 8 -0.80 -12.68 4.08
N TYR A 9 -0.47 -13.70 3.30
CA TYR A 9 -1.42 -14.36 2.40
C TYR A 9 -2.62 -14.93 3.17
N GLU A 10 -2.37 -15.59 4.30
CA GLU A 10 -3.40 -16.26 5.10
C GLU A 10 -4.40 -15.25 5.70
N ALA A 11 -3.94 -14.05 6.07
CA ALA A 11 -4.83 -13.00 6.58
C ALA A 11 -5.79 -12.50 5.48
N LEU A 12 -5.28 -12.29 4.27
CA LEU A 12 -6.10 -11.92 3.11
C LEU A 12 -7.05 -13.06 2.71
N GLU A 13 -6.58 -14.31 2.69
CA GLU A 13 -7.38 -15.47 2.32
C GLU A 13 -8.56 -15.66 3.28
N PHE A 14 -8.30 -15.57 4.59
CA PHE A 14 -9.34 -15.64 5.61
C PHE A 14 -10.39 -14.54 5.41
N TRP A 15 -9.98 -13.31 5.14
CA TRP A 15 -10.90 -12.20 4.96
C TRP A 15 -11.75 -12.33 3.69
N PHE A 16 -11.15 -12.71 2.56
CA PHE A 16 -11.91 -12.96 1.33
C PHE A 16 -12.96 -14.05 1.57
N ALA A 17 -12.57 -15.14 2.26
CA ALA A 17 -13.49 -16.22 2.60
C ALA A 17 -14.65 -15.77 3.51
N ASP A 18 -14.40 -14.89 4.50
CA ASP A 18 -15.44 -14.31 5.37
C ASP A 18 -16.46 -13.47 4.59
N ASN A 19 -16.04 -12.89 3.47
CA ASN A 19 -16.90 -12.15 2.54
C ASN A 19 -17.51 -13.02 1.43
N GLY A 20 -17.29 -14.35 1.48
CA GLY A 20 -17.77 -15.28 0.45
C GLY A 20 -17.04 -15.19 -0.88
N GLU A 21 -15.88 -14.54 -0.92
CA GLU A 21 -15.01 -14.37 -2.07
C GLU A 21 -13.81 -15.33 -1.98
N ASN A 22 -13.16 -15.58 -3.11
CA ASN A 22 -11.94 -16.36 -3.19
C ASN A 22 -10.78 -15.41 -3.53
N LEU A 23 -9.78 -15.29 -2.66
CA LEU A 23 -8.65 -14.36 -2.83
C LEU A 23 -8.00 -14.50 -4.22
N GLU A 24 -7.63 -15.71 -4.62
CA GLU A 24 -6.96 -15.94 -5.90
C GLU A 24 -7.85 -15.64 -7.11
N ARG A 25 -9.17 -15.71 -7.01
CA ARG A 25 -10.06 -15.46 -8.14
C ARG A 25 -10.55 -14.03 -8.20
N ASP A 26 -10.85 -13.46 -7.04
CA ASP A 26 -11.71 -12.31 -6.91
C ASP A 26 -10.94 -11.05 -6.53
N ILE A 27 -9.65 -11.11 -6.16
CA ILE A 27 -8.85 -9.89 -5.93
C ILE A 27 -8.78 -9.01 -7.19
N SER A 28 -8.97 -7.71 -7.02
CA SER A 28 -9.16 -6.77 -8.13
C SER A 28 -8.38 -5.47 -8.01
N GLU A 29 -8.09 -4.99 -6.80
CA GLU A 29 -7.42 -3.71 -6.59
C GLU A 29 -6.76 -3.67 -5.21
N VAL A 30 -5.68 -2.91 -5.07
CA VAL A 30 -5.00 -2.71 -3.79
C VAL A 30 -4.53 -1.26 -3.66
N HIS A 31 -5.00 -0.60 -2.60
CA HIS A 31 -4.71 0.78 -2.26
C HIS A 31 -3.92 0.86 -0.95
N VAL A 32 -2.90 1.69 -0.91
CA VAL A 32 -2.13 2.00 0.30
C VAL A 32 -2.17 3.51 0.55
N ILE A 33 -2.89 3.91 1.58
CA ILE A 33 -3.03 5.31 1.96
C ILE A 33 -2.07 5.64 3.09
N CYS A 34 -1.02 6.42 2.83
CA CYS A 34 -0.15 6.99 3.84
C CYS A 34 -0.75 8.29 4.41
N ILE A 35 -0.96 8.33 5.72
CA ILE A 35 -1.35 9.49 6.51
C ILE A 35 -0.12 9.98 7.27
N LEU A 36 0.32 11.20 6.97
CA LEU A 36 1.49 11.81 7.62
C LEU A 36 1.09 12.67 8.80
N TYR A 37 1.71 12.43 9.95
CA TYR A 37 1.66 13.31 11.11
C TYR A 37 2.98 14.09 11.22
N CYS A 38 3.07 15.20 10.47
CA CYS A 38 4.28 16.01 10.34
C CYS A 38 4.83 16.60 11.66
N LYS A 39 3.99 16.71 12.70
CA LYS A 39 4.41 17.25 14.00
C LYS A 39 5.36 16.33 14.75
N ASP A 40 5.20 15.03 14.55
CA ASP A 40 5.87 14.01 15.36
C ASP A 40 6.73 13.07 14.49
N TYR A 41 6.89 13.38 13.20
CA TYR A 41 7.57 12.54 12.19
C TYR A 41 7.04 11.11 12.16
N GLN A 42 5.71 10.99 12.22
CA GLN A 42 5.02 9.71 12.21
C GLN A 42 4.26 9.54 10.91
N ILE A 43 4.23 8.30 10.45
CA ILE A 43 3.41 7.88 9.31
C ILE A 43 2.46 6.83 9.82
N ASP A 44 1.25 6.85 9.31
CA ASP A 44 0.23 5.84 9.49
C ASP A 44 -0.17 5.36 8.10
N PHE A 45 -0.47 4.07 7.92
CA PHE A 45 -0.84 3.54 6.59
C PHE A 45 -2.18 2.83 6.69
N SER A 46 -3.13 3.15 5.83
CA SER A 46 -4.33 2.34 5.64
C SER A 46 -4.17 1.56 4.35
N VAL A 47 -4.11 0.23 4.45
CA VAL A 47 -4.12 -0.64 3.28
C VAL A 47 -5.54 -1.13 3.05
N ASP A 48 -6.08 -0.91 1.86
CA ASP A 48 -7.37 -1.40 1.41
C ASP A 48 -7.18 -2.36 0.23
N VAL A 49 -7.63 -3.61 0.36
CA VAL A 49 -7.56 -4.64 -0.72
C VAL A 49 -8.97 -5.00 -1.17
N PHE A 50 -9.27 -4.90 -2.45
CA PHE A 50 -10.63 -5.04 -2.95
C PHE A 50 -10.85 -6.36 -3.71
N GLY A 51 -12.00 -6.99 -3.42
CA GLY A 51 -12.54 -8.09 -4.21
C GLY A 51 -13.37 -7.62 -5.41
N ALA A 52 -13.78 -8.56 -6.27
CA ALA A 52 -14.42 -8.30 -7.57
C ALA A 52 -15.73 -7.51 -7.48
N ASN A 53 -16.37 -7.48 -6.31
CA ASN A 53 -17.61 -6.74 -6.07
C ASN A 53 -17.39 -5.36 -5.42
N GLY A 54 -16.15 -4.86 -5.38
CA GLY A 54 -15.81 -3.63 -4.67
C GLY A 54 -15.90 -3.78 -3.15
N THR A 55 -15.93 -5.03 -2.65
CA THR A 55 -15.87 -5.32 -1.22
C THR A 55 -14.58 -4.73 -0.67
N LYS A 56 -14.71 -3.70 0.16
CA LYS A 56 -13.57 -3.00 0.75
C LYS A 56 -12.90 -3.92 1.77
N GLY A 57 -11.67 -4.31 1.49
CA GLY A 57 -10.77 -5.00 2.41
C GLY A 57 -10.66 -4.30 3.75
N LEU A 58 -10.27 -5.07 4.76
CA LEU A 58 -9.85 -4.56 6.07
C LEU A 58 -8.98 -3.29 5.90
N PRO A 59 -9.17 -2.23 6.71
CA PRO A 59 -8.11 -1.25 6.95
C PRO A 59 -7.06 -1.95 7.83
N VAL A 60 -6.07 -2.59 7.21
CA VAL A 60 -5.25 -3.59 7.94
C VAL A 60 -4.18 -2.97 8.85
N TYR A 61 -3.89 -1.69 8.71
CA TYR A 61 -2.67 -1.15 9.29
C TYR A 61 -2.91 0.21 9.90
N SER A 62 -2.24 0.47 11.02
CA SER A 62 -2.03 1.79 11.56
C SER A 62 -0.91 1.69 12.57
N GLU A 63 0.29 2.07 12.17
CA GLU A 63 1.45 2.07 13.02
C GLU A 63 2.26 3.31 12.79
N VAL A 64 2.50 3.99 13.89
CA VAL A 64 3.37 5.15 13.99
C VAL A 64 4.81 4.69 13.81
N ILE A 65 5.38 4.92 12.63
CA ILE A 65 6.79 4.66 12.37
C ILE A 65 7.55 5.98 12.42
N PRO A 66 8.56 6.11 13.32
CA PRO A 66 9.48 7.23 13.26
C PRO A 66 10.29 7.12 11.97
N ILE A 67 10.24 8.18 11.15
CA ILE A 67 10.90 8.20 9.85
C ILE A 67 12.41 8.35 10.03
N GLU A 68 13.20 7.35 9.65
CA GLU A 68 14.64 7.50 9.46
C GLU A 68 14.91 8.28 8.16
N SER A 69 15.85 9.23 8.19
CA SER A 69 16.07 10.20 7.11
C SER A 69 16.45 9.58 5.75
N ASP A 70 16.92 8.34 5.75
CA ASP A 70 17.33 7.57 4.57
C ASP A 70 16.17 6.82 3.90
N LYS A 71 15.03 6.67 4.58
CA LYS A 71 13.79 6.12 4.00
C LYS A 71 12.90 7.19 3.35
N VAL A 72 13.34 8.45 3.43
CA VAL A 72 12.73 9.62 2.81
C VAL A 72 13.46 9.93 1.52
N PHE A 73 12.74 9.93 0.41
CA PHE A 73 13.31 10.38 -0.86
C PHE A 73 13.20 11.91 -0.95
N PRO A 74 14.15 12.61 -1.57
CA PRO A 74 14.02 14.04 -1.82
C PRO A 74 12.73 14.33 -2.62
N GLY A 75 11.75 15.00 -2.01
CA GLY A 75 10.45 15.27 -2.63
C GLY A 75 9.35 14.23 -2.37
N GLN A 76 9.66 13.12 -1.68
CA GLN A 76 8.70 12.06 -1.31
C GLN A 76 8.98 11.55 0.10
N MET A 77 8.00 11.62 1.00
CA MET A 77 8.24 11.27 2.41
C MET A 77 8.34 9.76 2.67
N VAL A 78 7.90 8.91 1.73
CA VAL A 78 7.89 7.46 1.86
C VAL A 78 8.42 6.83 0.57
N SER A 79 9.23 5.80 0.70
CA SER A 79 9.76 5.02 -0.44
C SER A 79 8.73 4.00 -0.97
N PRO A 80 8.65 3.78 -2.30
CA PRO A 80 7.93 2.64 -2.88
C PRO A 80 8.37 1.27 -2.33
N LEU A 81 9.66 1.12 -2.00
CA LEU A 81 10.19 -0.12 -1.39
C LEU A 81 9.54 -0.36 -0.03
N PHE A 82 9.41 0.71 0.76
CA PHE A 82 8.81 0.63 2.08
C PHE A 82 7.33 0.21 2.02
N VAL A 83 6.60 0.69 1.01
CA VAL A 83 5.21 0.28 0.77
C VAL A 83 5.12 -1.20 0.38
N ALA A 84 6.04 -1.68 -0.47
CA ALA A 84 6.08 -3.10 -0.85
C ALA A 84 6.42 -4.02 0.33
N GLU A 85 7.29 -3.58 1.26
CA GLU A 85 7.66 -4.29 2.49
C GLU A 85 6.48 -4.53 3.44
N ILE A 86 5.37 -3.78 3.31
CA ILE A 86 4.16 -4.04 4.09
C ILE A 86 3.59 -5.43 3.77
N PHE A 87 3.78 -5.94 2.55
CA PHE A 87 3.20 -7.19 2.08
C PHE A 87 4.19 -8.35 2.14
N GLU A 88 3.70 -9.54 2.46
CA GLU A 88 4.49 -10.76 2.30
C GLU A 88 4.81 -11.01 0.81
N GLU A 89 5.99 -11.58 0.52
CA GLU A 89 6.42 -11.89 -0.85
C GLU A 89 5.37 -12.71 -1.64
N ARG A 90 4.69 -13.65 -0.96
CA ARG A 90 3.62 -14.46 -1.58
C ARG A 90 2.45 -13.61 -2.07
N VAL A 91 2.09 -12.56 -1.33
CA VAL A 91 1.03 -11.62 -1.69
C VAL A 91 1.46 -10.74 -2.86
N LEU A 92 2.70 -10.23 -2.85
CA LEU A 92 3.26 -9.45 -3.96
C LEU A 92 3.29 -10.26 -5.26
N ARG A 93 3.63 -11.56 -5.19
CA ARG A 93 3.56 -12.48 -6.34
C ARG A 93 2.14 -12.64 -6.85
N LEU A 94 1.15 -12.84 -5.97
CA LEU A 94 -0.26 -12.91 -6.36
C LEU A 94 -0.69 -11.63 -7.11
N PHE A 95 -0.35 -10.45 -6.59
CA PHE A 95 -0.67 -9.18 -7.26
C PHE A 95 -0.07 -9.13 -8.66
N SER A 96 1.21 -9.50 -8.80
CA SER A 96 1.87 -9.52 -10.10
C SER A 96 1.29 -10.56 -11.06
N GLU A 97 0.93 -11.76 -10.59
CA GLU A 97 0.30 -12.81 -11.42
C GLU A 97 -1.08 -12.37 -11.93
N LYS A 98 -1.76 -11.50 -11.17
CA LYS A 98 -3.02 -10.87 -11.55
C LYS A 98 -2.88 -9.60 -12.36
N GLY A 99 -1.66 -9.12 -12.57
CA GLY A 99 -1.39 -7.85 -13.24
C GLY A 99 -1.84 -6.63 -12.44
N LEU A 100 -2.02 -6.77 -11.12
CA LEU A 100 -2.40 -5.67 -10.23
C LEU A 100 -1.19 -4.79 -9.92
N GLN A 101 -1.41 -3.48 -9.93
CA GLN A 101 -0.48 -2.49 -9.37
C GLN A 101 -0.91 -2.14 -7.95
N ILE A 102 0.03 -1.68 -7.12
CA ILE A 102 -0.30 -1.08 -5.83
C ILE A 102 -0.48 0.42 -6.02
N HIS A 103 -1.71 0.90 -5.87
CA HIS A 103 -1.97 2.33 -5.89
C HIS A 103 -1.67 2.88 -4.50
N TRP A 104 -0.85 3.91 -4.39
CA TRP A 104 -0.50 4.47 -3.08
C TRP A 104 -0.35 5.99 -3.13
N ASN A 105 -0.63 6.66 -2.01
CA ASN A 105 -0.24 8.06 -1.84
C ASN A 105 1.01 8.14 -0.95
N PRO A 106 2.01 8.94 -1.29
CA PRO A 106 3.27 9.09 -0.55
C PRO A 106 3.15 10.07 0.62
N GLY A 107 1.93 10.31 1.10
CA GLY A 107 1.63 11.35 2.08
C GLY A 107 1.39 12.75 1.49
N CYS A 108 1.17 12.85 0.19
CA CYS A 108 0.61 14.05 -0.46
C CYS A 108 -0.74 13.72 -1.13
N SER A 109 -1.27 14.68 -1.90
CA SER A 109 -2.59 14.58 -2.54
C SER A 109 -2.62 13.69 -3.79
N SER A 110 -1.46 13.36 -4.37
CA SER A 110 -1.35 12.56 -5.59
C SER A 110 -1.18 11.07 -5.32
N MET A 111 -1.84 10.23 -6.14
CA MET A 111 -1.65 8.78 -6.17
C MET A 111 -0.54 8.40 -7.17
N ALA A 112 0.20 7.35 -6.85
CA ALA A 112 1.18 6.70 -7.72
C ALA A 112 0.96 5.18 -7.75
N GLU A 113 1.56 4.50 -8.72
CA GLU A 113 1.41 3.05 -8.92
C GLU A 113 2.76 2.34 -8.73
N ILE A 114 2.78 1.25 -7.96
CA ILE A 114 3.98 0.44 -7.74
C ILE A 114 3.79 -0.93 -8.40
N ASN A 115 4.82 -1.37 -9.15
CA ASN A 115 4.94 -2.76 -9.56
C ASN A 115 5.28 -3.63 -8.34
N PRO A 116 4.41 -4.58 -7.93
CA PRO A 116 4.58 -5.34 -6.70
C PRO A 116 5.91 -6.11 -6.59
N LEU A 117 6.49 -6.57 -7.70
CA LEU A 117 7.73 -7.35 -7.70
C LEU A 117 8.99 -6.54 -8.01
N ASN A 118 8.82 -5.33 -8.57
CA ASN A 118 9.93 -4.45 -8.93
C ASN A 118 9.59 -3.00 -8.54
N PRO A 119 9.44 -2.71 -7.23
CA PRO A 119 9.26 -1.34 -6.77
C PRO A 119 10.48 -0.50 -7.17
N ASP A 120 10.29 0.47 -8.06
CA ASP A 120 11.36 1.37 -8.50
C ASP A 120 11.63 2.41 -7.42
N PRO A 121 12.78 2.37 -6.72
CA PRO A 121 13.10 3.35 -5.68
C PRO A 121 13.30 4.76 -6.24
N SER A 122 13.52 4.90 -7.55
CA SER A 122 13.72 6.18 -8.21
C SER A 122 12.43 6.78 -8.80
N MET A 123 11.28 6.14 -8.59
CA MET A 123 10.00 6.62 -9.08
C MET A 123 9.72 8.00 -8.50
N GLU A 124 9.72 9.04 -9.34
CA GLU A 124 9.27 10.38 -8.97
C GLU A 124 7.73 10.44 -9.04
N LEU A 125 7.11 11.25 -8.17
CA LEU A 125 5.66 11.41 -8.25
C LEU A 125 5.33 12.21 -9.50
N PRO A 126 4.19 11.93 -10.14
CA PRO A 126 3.63 12.91 -11.05
C PRO A 126 3.50 14.24 -10.29
N PRO A 127 3.88 15.37 -10.90
CA PRO A 127 3.70 16.67 -10.26
C PRO A 127 2.23 16.83 -9.83
N GLU A 128 1.99 17.41 -8.65
CA GLU A 128 0.63 17.68 -8.19
C GLU A 128 -0.09 18.48 -9.29
N GLU A 129 -1.19 17.94 -9.82
CA GLU A 129 -2.06 18.73 -10.68
C GLU A 129 -2.66 19.82 -9.78
N ASP A 130 -2.21 21.06 -10.00
CA ASP A 130 -2.76 22.24 -9.35
C ASP A 130 -4.20 22.42 -9.83
N HIS A 131 -5.13 21.73 -9.18
CA HIS A 131 -6.56 21.98 -9.30
C HIS A 131 -6.85 23.32 -8.60
N GLY A 132 -6.45 24.41 -9.25
CA GLY A 132 -6.56 25.78 -8.72
C GLY A 132 -7.92 26.00 -8.04
N LEU A 133 -7.87 26.16 -6.72
CA LEU A 133 -9.01 26.57 -5.88
C LEU A 133 -9.08 28.10 -5.82
#